data_AF-Q2UDB9-F1
#
_entry.id   AF-Q2UDB9-F1
#
_cell.length_a   1.000
_cell.length_b   1.000
_cell.length_c   1.000
_cell.angle_alpha   90.00
_cell.angle_beta   90.00
_cell.angle_gamma   90.00
#
_symmetry.space_group_name_H-M   'P 1'
#
loop_
_entity.id
_entity.type
_entity.pdbx_description
1 polymer ?
#
loop_
_entity_poly.entity_id
_entity_poly.type
_entity_poly.pdbx_seq_one_letter_code
_entity_poly.pdbx_strand_id
1 'polypeptide(L)'
;MDDWENCVMAAINQSLDQLVLGLSRVETDTLHGHDSSYVAGLMRPVYNECNSESGTGSDARRKMLMRSHLTSSNIFPNLANISEAQCRAVIRNTCQDMRRMVDEVVGNICNDLHSIVAEEGEATEARRFPEMASTLQRKVDAAQATLERAQRIVGDLKNTPDVV
;
A
#
# COMPACT_ATOMS: atom_id res chain seq x y z
N MET A 1 -11.37 9.11 -27.50
CA MET A 1 -10.47 9.78 -26.53
C MET A 1 -10.91 9.53 -25.09
N ASP A 2 -12.00 8.78 -24.83
CA ASP A 2 -12.49 8.54 -23.46
C ASP A 2 -11.96 7.23 -22.84
N ASP A 3 -11.56 6.25 -23.65
CA ASP A 3 -11.24 4.90 -23.14
C ASP A 3 -9.95 4.84 -22.30
N TRP A 4 -8.90 5.56 -22.69
CA TRP A 4 -7.63 5.58 -21.95
C TRP A 4 -7.76 6.29 -20.60
N GLU A 5 -8.53 7.37 -20.54
CA GLU A 5 -8.83 8.08 -19.30
C GLU A 5 -9.61 7.17 -18.35
N ASN A 6 -10.61 6.44 -18.88
CA ASN A 6 -11.34 5.43 -18.11
C ASN A 6 -10.44 4.30 -17.59
N CYS A 7 -9.48 3.82 -18.38
CA CYS A 7 -8.51 2.79 -17.94
C CYS A 7 -7.61 3.30 -16.81
N VAL A 8 -7.07 4.51 -16.92
CA VAL A 8 -6.25 5.12 -15.86
C VAL A 8 -7.06 5.28 -14.59
N MET A 9 -8.28 5.81 -14.69
CA MET A 9 -9.17 6.02 -13.55
C MET A 9 -9.57 4.69 -12.89
N ALA A 10 -9.84 3.64 -13.68
CA ALA A 10 -10.14 2.31 -13.16
C ALA A 10 -8.95 1.72 -12.37
N ALA A 11 -7.72 1.83 -12.89
CA ALA A 11 -6.52 1.34 -12.21
C ALA A 11 -6.26 2.08 -10.88
N ILE A 12 -6.49 3.40 -10.86
CA ILE A 12 -6.36 4.21 -9.64
C ILE A 12 -7.44 3.81 -8.62
N ASN A 13 -8.70 3.72 -9.03
CA ASN A 13 -9.80 3.34 -8.14
C ASN A 13 -9.59 1.94 -7.55
N GLN A 14 -9.18 0.97 -8.38
CA GLN A 14 -8.84 -0.37 -7.90
C GLN A 14 -7.72 -0.32 -6.85
N SER A 15 -6.69 0.51 -7.05
CA SER A 15 -5.61 0.68 -6.06
C SER A 15 -6.13 1.25 -4.74
N LEU A 16 -7.02 2.25 -4.81
CA LEU A 16 -7.60 2.87 -3.62
C LEU A 16 -8.50 1.88 -2.85
N ASP A 17 -9.29 1.08 -3.56
CA ASP A 17 -10.11 0.04 -2.93
C ASP A 17 -9.22 -0.99 -2.20
N GLN A 18 -8.11 -1.42 -2.81
CA GLN A 18 -7.15 -2.31 -2.16
C GLN A 18 -6.47 -1.66 -0.95
N LEU A 19 -6.18 -0.36 -1.00
CA LEU A 19 -5.64 0.39 0.14
C LEU A 19 -6.62 0.37 1.32
N VAL A 20 -7.89 0.71 1.06
CA VAL A 20 -8.94 0.74 2.08
C VAL A 20 -9.13 -0.65 2.69
N LEU A 21 -9.27 -1.68 1.86
CA LEU A 21 -9.41 -3.07 2.32
C LEU A 21 -8.20 -3.51 3.17
N GLY A 22 -6.99 -3.19 2.73
CA GLY A 22 -5.76 -3.50 3.46
C GLY A 22 -5.71 -2.82 4.83
N LEU A 23 -6.04 -1.54 4.90
CA LEU A 23 -6.05 -0.78 6.15
C LEU A 23 -7.16 -1.25 7.11
N SER A 24 -8.37 -1.51 6.61
CA SER A 24 -9.46 -2.08 7.42
C SER A 24 -9.09 -3.44 8.02
N ARG A 25 -8.29 -4.24 7.31
CA ARG A 25 -7.78 -5.51 7.85
C ARG A 25 -6.76 -5.28 8.97
N VAL A 26 -5.82 -4.35 8.81
CA VAL A 26 -4.86 -4.01 9.87
C VAL A 26 -5.59 -3.48 11.10
N GLU A 27 -6.61 -2.64 10.92
CA GLU A 27 -7.48 -2.18 12.01
C GLU A 27 -8.16 -3.35 12.72
N THR A 28 -8.77 -4.27 11.94
CA THR A 28 -9.44 -5.46 12.49
C THR A 28 -8.46 -6.31 13.31
N ASP A 29 -7.30 -6.65 12.75
CA ASP A 29 -6.27 -7.48 13.38
C ASP A 29 -5.63 -6.81 14.62
N THR A 30 -5.70 -5.48 14.71
CA THR A 30 -5.18 -4.69 15.84
C THR A 30 -6.21 -4.56 16.97
N LEU A 31 -7.47 -4.29 16.64
CA LEU A 31 -8.50 -3.90 17.62
C LEU A 31 -9.40 -5.06 18.05
N HIS A 32 -9.53 -6.10 17.24
CA HIS A 32 -10.46 -7.19 17.51
C HIS A 32 -9.74 -8.45 17.98
N GLY A 33 -10.29 -9.08 19.02
CA GLY A 33 -9.78 -10.33 19.55
C GLY A 33 -10.25 -11.53 18.73
N HIS A 34 -9.41 -11.99 17.80
CA HIS A 34 -9.56 -13.29 17.12
C HIS A 34 -8.23 -14.05 17.16
N ASP A 35 -8.24 -15.36 16.88
CA ASP A 35 -7.06 -16.23 17.07
C ASP A 35 -5.84 -15.82 16.23
N SER A 36 -6.07 -15.13 15.10
CA SER A 36 -5.04 -14.59 14.21
C SER A 36 -4.72 -13.11 14.45
N SER A 37 -5.34 -12.46 15.45
CA SER A 37 -5.09 -11.05 15.78
C SER A 37 -3.66 -10.86 16.30
N TYR A 38 -3.15 -9.64 16.18
CA TYR A 38 -1.81 -9.32 16.67
C TYR A 38 -1.69 -9.53 18.18
N VAL A 39 -2.72 -9.17 18.93
CA VAL A 39 -2.76 -9.40 20.39
C VAL A 39 -2.78 -10.90 20.72
N ALA A 40 -3.51 -11.73 19.96
CA ALA A 40 -3.49 -13.18 20.16
C ALA A 40 -2.10 -13.78 19.91
N GLY A 41 -1.36 -13.25 18.93
CA GLY A 41 0.04 -13.60 18.69
C GLY A 41 0.94 -13.25 19.89
N LEU A 42 0.79 -12.04 20.45
CA LEU A 42 1.55 -11.56 21.61
C LEU A 42 1.21 -12.30 22.92
N MET A 43 -0.03 -12.77 23.06
CA MET A 43 -0.49 -13.51 24.23
C MET A 43 -0.22 -15.02 24.15
N ARG A 44 0.06 -15.55 22.95
CA ARG A 44 0.26 -16.99 22.73
C ARG A 44 1.33 -17.62 23.64
N PRO A 45 2.49 -16.99 23.92
CA PRO A 45 3.48 -17.55 24.83
C PRO A 45 2.92 -17.81 26.24
N VAL A 46 2.25 -16.82 26.84
CA VAL A 46 1.69 -16.98 28.19
C VAL A 46 0.52 -17.95 28.22
N TYR A 47 -0.26 -18.04 27.14
CA TYR A 47 -1.29 -19.08 27.01
C TYR A 47 -0.69 -20.49 27.02
N ASN A 48 0.41 -20.71 26.29
CA ASN A 48 1.10 -22.00 26.26
C ASN A 48 1.67 -22.38 27.63
N GLU A 49 2.25 -21.41 28.35
CA GLU A 49 2.75 -21.62 29.72
C GLU A 49 1.60 -21.96 30.66
N CYS A 50 0.50 -21.21 30.60
CA CYS A 50 -0.69 -21.48 31.42
C CYS A 50 -1.28 -22.87 31.14
N ASN A 51 -1.30 -23.31 29.89
CA ASN A 51 -1.78 -24.63 29.50
C ASN A 51 -0.87 -25.76 30.00
N SER A 52 0.40 -25.46 30.27
CA SER A 52 1.38 -26.40 30.83
C SER A 52 1.27 -26.54 32.35
N GLU A 53 0.62 -25.58 33.03
CA GLU A 53 0.39 -25.63 34.47
C GLU A 53 -0.66 -26.68 34.87
N SER A 54 -0.36 -27.47 35.90
CA SER A 54 -1.24 -28.54 36.40
C SER A 54 -1.12 -28.75 37.92
N GLY A 55 -2.01 -29.57 38.49
CA GLY A 55 -2.02 -29.89 39.92
C GLY A 55 -2.56 -28.77 40.83
N THR A 56 -2.42 -28.97 42.14
CA THR A 56 -2.91 -28.04 43.16
C THR A 56 -2.23 -26.67 43.03
N GLY A 57 -3.03 -25.60 43.07
CA GLY A 57 -2.54 -24.22 42.94
C GLY A 57 -2.25 -23.76 41.51
N SER A 58 -2.54 -24.58 40.49
CA SER A 58 -2.36 -24.22 39.07
C SER A 58 -3.12 -22.96 38.67
N ASP A 59 -4.36 -22.76 39.15
CA ASP A 59 -5.13 -21.54 38.89
C ASP A 59 -4.40 -20.27 39.37
N ALA A 60 -3.84 -20.30 40.58
CA ALA A 60 -3.08 -19.18 41.13
C ALA A 60 -1.81 -18.89 40.32
N ARG A 61 -1.09 -19.94 39.90
CA ARG A 61 0.11 -19.80 39.07
C ARG A 61 -0.21 -19.27 37.67
N ARG A 62 -1.28 -19.77 37.02
CA ARG A 62 -1.77 -19.23 35.73
C ARG A 62 -2.12 -17.74 35.82
N LYS A 63 -2.82 -17.33 36.88
CA LYS A 63 -3.13 -15.91 37.13
C LYS A 63 -1.86 -15.07 37.35
N MET A 64 -0.87 -15.62 38.05
CA MET A 64 0.42 -14.98 38.25
C MET A 64 1.18 -14.81 36.92
N LEU A 65 1.26 -15.87 36.10
CA LEU A 65 1.89 -15.83 34.78
C LEU A 65 1.21 -14.78 33.87
N MET A 66 -0.12 -14.79 33.80
CA MET A 66 -0.89 -13.82 33.04
C MET A 66 -0.62 -12.39 33.50
N ARG A 67 -0.66 -12.15 34.82
CA ARG A 67 -0.41 -10.83 35.39
C ARG A 67 1.03 -10.39 35.16
N SER A 68 2.00 -11.28 35.32
CA SER A 68 3.40 -11.00 35.01
C SER A 68 3.52 -10.58 33.55
N HIS A 69 3.04 -11.39 32.61
CA HIS A 69 3.11 -11.06 31.18
C HIS A 69 2.47 -9.71 30.85
N LEU A 70 1.28 -9.42 31.38
CA LEU A 70 0.62 -8.14 31.13
C LEU A 70 1.34 -6.92 31.73
N THR A 71 2.10 -7.11 32.81
CA THR A 71 2.77 -6.00 33.53
C THR A 71 4.23 -5.83 33.17
N SER A 72 4.93 -6.91 32.83
CA SER A 72 6.37 -6.92 32.55
C SER A 72 6.69 -6.98 31.06
N SER A 73 5.76 -7.44 30.22
CA SER A 73 6.00 -7.55 28.78
C SER A 73 5.58 -6.26 28.06
N ASN A 74 6.32 -5.91 27.01
CA ASN A 74 6.04 -4.75 26.15
C ASN A 74 4.86 -5.02 25.19
N ILE A 75 3.76 -5.59 25.65
CA ILE A 75 2.65 -6.04 24.79
C ILE A 75 2.07 -4.86 24.00
N PHE A 76 1.73 -3.76 24.67
CA PHE A 76 1.12 -2.61 24.02
C PHE A 76 2.10 -1.88 23.07
N PRO A 77 3.36 -1.62 23.46
CA PRO A 77 4.37 -1.11 22.51
C PRO A 77 4.57 -2.05 21.30
N ASN A 78 4.64 -3.37 21.52
CA ASN A 78 4.80 -4.32 20.43
C ASN A 78 3.58 -4.36 19.52
N LEU A 79 2.37 -4.26 20.07
CA LEU A 79 1.14 -4.18 19.29
C LEU A 79 1.12 -2.93 18.42
N ALA A 80 1.49 -1.77 18.98
CA ALA A 80 1.62 -0.52 18.23
C ALA A 80 2.66 -0.65 17.09
N ASN A 81 3.84 -1.19 17.39
CA ASN A 81 4.90 -1.40 16.39
C ASN A 81 4.47 -2.35 15.27
N ILE A 82 3.78 -3.45 15.60
CA ILE A 82 3.25 -4.39 14.60
C ILE A 82 2.21 -3.69 13.73
N SER A 83 1.23 -3.01 14.34
CA SER A 83 0.18 -2.30 13.61
C SER A 83 0.75 -1.24 12.67
N GLU A 84 1.69 -0.44 13.14
CA GLU A 84 2.37 0.57 12.35
C GLU A 84 3.15 -0.04 11.18
N ALA A 85 3.93 -1.10 11.45
CA ALA A 85 4.69 -1.78 10.41
C ALA A 85 3.78 -2.36 9.32
N GLN A 86 2.63 -2.94 9.70
CA GLN A 86 1.65 -3.48 8.75
C GLN A 86 0.95 -2.37 7.96
N CYS A 87 0.54 -1.28 8.59
CA CYS A 87 0.01 -0.09 7.90
C CYS A 87 1.01 0.43 6.86
N ARG A 88 2.27 0.63 7.25
CA ARG A 88 3.33 1.09 6.33
C ARG A 88 3.54 0.11 5.18
N ALA A 89 3.49 -1.19 5.44
CA ALA A 89 3.63 -2.22 4.43
C ALA A 89 2.47 -2.19 3.41
N VAL A 90 1.23 -2.10 3.88
CA VAL A 90 0.04 -1.96 3.03
C VAL A 90 0.17 -0.74 2.12
N ILE A 91 0.42 0.44 2.70
CA ILE A 91 0.57 1.69 1.94
C ILE A 91 1.67 1.55 0.89
N ARG A 92 2.85 1.04 1.27
CA ARG A 92 3.97 0.88 0.36
C ARG A 92 3.64 -0.05 -0.80
N ASN A 93 3.06 -1.21 -0.52
CA ASN A 93 2.74 -2.22 -1.53
C ASN A 93 1.68 -1.67 -2.49
N THR A 94 0.61 -1.05 -1.97
CA THR A 94 -0.43 -0.45 -2.83
C THR A 94 0.10 0.68 -3.69
N CYS A 95 0.99 1.55 -3.17
CA CYS A 95 1.62 2.57 -4.00
C CYS A 95 2.53 1.99 -5.09
N GLN A 96 3.22 0.88 -4.82
CA GLN A 96 4.04 0.20 -5.81
C GLN A 96 3.19 -0.46 -6.90
N ASP A 97 2.08 -1.10 -6.52
CA ASP A 97 1.16 -1.73 -7.46
C ASP A 97 0.43 -0.68 -8.31
N MET A 98 -0.01 0.43 -7.71
CA MET A 98 -0.61 1.56 -8.44
C MET A 98 0.37 2.11 -9.49
N ARG A 99 1.64 2.30 -9.13
CA ARG A 99 2.67 2.75 -10.08
C ARG A 99 2.82 1.77 -11.23
N ARG A 100 2.90 0.46 -10.94
CA ARG A 100 3.02 -0.58 -11.95
C ARG A 100 1.83 -0.56 -12.93
N MET A 101 0.60 -0.43 -12.41
CA MET A 101 -0.60 -0.39 -13.26
C MET A 101 -0.65 0.87 -14.13
N VAL A 102 -0.28 2.03 -13.59
CA VAL A 102 -0.20 3.27 -14.38
C VAL A 102 0.88 3.15 -15.46
N ASP A 103 2.06 2.62 -15.14
CA ASP A 103 3.14 2.40 -16.10
C ASP A 103 2.70 1.45 -17.24
N GLU A 104 1.93 0.41 -16.92
CA GLU A 104 1.36 -0.51 -17.89
C GLU A 104 0.34 0.17 -18.82
N VAL A 105 -0.59 0.96 -18.26
CA VAL A 105 -1.57 1.71 -19.06
C VAL A 105 -0.87 2.72 -19.98
N VAL A 106 0.14 3.43 -19.47
CA VAL A 106 0.94 4.36 -20.29
C VAL A 106 1.71 3.61 -21.38
N GLY A 107 2.31 2.47 -21.07
CA GLY A 107 2.99 1.62 -22.05
C GLY A 107 2.06 1.17 -23.16
N ASN A 108 0.83 0.77 -22.82
CA ASN A 108 -0.20 0.40 -23.80
C ASN A 108 -0.60 1.59 -24.70
N ILE A 109 -0.80 2.77 -24.12
CA ILE A 109 -1.06 4.00 -24.90
C ILE A 109 0.10 4.30 -25.87
N CYS A 110 1.34 4.18 -25.42
CA CYS A 110 2.51 4.39 -26.28
C CYS A 110 2.56 3.38 -27.43
N ASN A 111 2.25 2.10 -27.17
CA ASN A 111 2.21 1.05 -28.19
C ASN A 111 1.11 1.30 -29.21
N ASP A 112 -0.09 1.67 -28.76
CA ASP A 112 -1.23 1.98 -29.64
C ASP A 112 -0.90 3.17 -30.56
N LEU A 113 -0.31 4.23 -30.02
CA LEU A 113 0.16 5.38 -30.80
C LEU A 113 1.24 4.99 -31.81
N HIS A 114 2.17 4.11 -31.43
CA HIS A 114 3.21 3.64 -32.35
C HIS A 114 2.62 2.80 -33.49
N SER A 115 1.61 1.98 -33.20
CA SER A 115 0.90 1.19 -34.20
C SER A 115 0.15 2.05 -35.22
N ILE A 116 -0.44 3.17 -34.80
CA ILE A 116 -1.09 4.14 -35.71
C ILE A 116 -0.06 4.83 -36.61
N VAL A 117 1.17 5.01 -36.14
CA VAL A 117 2.25 5.65 -36.90
C VAL A 117 2.92 4.68 -37.90
N ALA A 118 2.71 3.36 -37.77
CA ALA A 118 3.48 2.33 -38.47
C ALA A 118 2.71 1.55 -39.57
N GLU A 119 1.62 2.09 -40.14
CA GLU A 119 1.14 1.55 -41.43
C GLU A 119 2.07 2.00 -42.57
N GLU A 120 2.86 1.03 -43.07
CA GLU A 120 3.77 1.16 -44.20
C GLU A 120 3.07 1.67 -45.46
N GLY A 121 3.34 2.92 -45.85
CA GLY A 121 3.10 3.41 -47.21
C GLY A 121 2.52 4.82 -47.34
N GLU A 122 1.84 5.33 -46.31
CA GLU A 122 1.44 6.73 -46.26
C GLU A 122 2.26 7.48 -45.21
N ALA A 123 2.62 8.74 -45.49
CA ALA A 123 3.37 9.56 -44.56
C ALA A 123 2.71 9.52 -43.17
N THR A 124 3.45 9.00 -42.17
CA THR A 124 3.09 8.95 -40.75
C THR A 124 2.19 10.14 -40.37
N GLU A 125 1.03 9.95 -39.74
CA GLU A 125 0.11 11.07 -39.44
C GLU A 125 0.79 12.20 -38.63
N ALA A 126 1.84 11.90 -37.87
CA ALA A 126 2.70 12.89 -37.21
C ALA A 126 3.44 13.86 -38.17
N ARG A 127 3.68 13.44 -39.42
CA ARG A 127 4.14 14.30 -40.54
C ARG A 127 2.99 15.07 -41.20
N ARG A 128 1.75 14.57 -41.13
CA ARG A 128 0.55 15.29 -41.61
C ARG A 128 0.09 16.38 -40.63
N PHE A 129 0.27 16.19 -39.32
CA PHE A 129 -0.18 17.13 -38.27
C PHE A 129 0.89 17.38 -37.19
N PRO A 130 1.95 18.15 -37.48
CA PRO A 130 3.04 18.43 -36.53
C PRO A 130 2.57 19.14 -35.25
N GLU A 131 1.50 19.93 -35.32
CA GLU A 131 0.91 20.59 -34.15
C GLU A 131 0.34 19.60 -33.13
N MET A 132 -0.28 18.51 -33.60
CA MET A 132 -0.85 17.48 -32.72
C MET A 132 0.26 16.73 -31.97
N ALA A 133 1.33 16.36 -32.66
CA ALA A 133 2.50 15.71 -32.06
C ALA A 133 3.17 16.63 -31.02
N SER A 134 3.36 17.91 -31.33
CA SER A 134 3.92 18.88 -30.39
C SER A 134 3.03 19.09 -29.15
N THR A 135 1.71 19.08 -29.33
CA THR A 135 0.74 19.23 -28.24
C THR A 135 0.74 18.01 -27.33
N LEU A 136 0.81 16.81 -27.91
CA LEU A 136 0.86 15.56 -27.16
C LEU A 136 2.16 15.46 -26.35
N GLN A 137 3.31 15.77 -26.96
CA GLN A 137 4.60 15.81 -26.28
C GLN A 137 4.54 16.77 -25.07
N ARG A 138 4.01 17.98 -25.29
CA ARG A 138 3.90 18.98 -24.22
C ARG A 138 2.99 18.53 -23.07
N LYS A 139 1.95 17.75 -23.35
CA LYS A 139 1.07 17.16 -22.33
C LYS A 139 1.77 16.04 -21.56
N VAL A 140 2.52 15.17 -22.24
CA VAL A 140 3.31 14.11 -21.60
C VAL A 140 4.37 14.72 -20.68
N ASP A 141 5.10 15.73 -21.15
CA ASP A 141 6.11 16.43 -20.35
C ASP A 141 5.50 17.08 -19.10
N ALA A 142 4.31 17.67 -19.23
CA ALA A 142 3.58 18.27 -18.11
C ALA A 142 3.10 17.23 -17.09
N ALA A 143 2.63 16.07 -17.56
CA ALA A 143 2.21 14.96 -16.70
C ALA A 143 3.41 14.38 -15.92
N GLN A 144 4.54 14.19 -16.59
CA GLN A 144 5.78 13.73 -15.96
C GLN A 144 6.28 14.72 -14.90
N ALA A 145 6.32 16.02 -15.22
CA ALA A 145 6.71 17.05 -14.26
C ALA A 145 5.79 17.07 -13.02
N THR A 146 4.49 16.83 -13.21
CA THR A 146 3.51 16.76 -12.12
C THR A 146 3.76 15.54 -11.23
N LEU A 147 4.01 14.38 -11.84
CA LEU A 147 4.35 13.14 -11.12
C LEU A 147 5.65 13.27 -10.32
N GLU A 148 6.68 13.86 -10.90
CA GLU A 148 7.95 14.13 -10.21
C GLU A 148 7.78 15.09 -9.03
N ARG A 149 6.89 16.08 -9.17
CA ARG A 149 6.58 17.02 -8.09
C ARG A 149 5.81 16.33 -6.96
N ALA A 150 4.83 15.49 -7.30
CA ALA A 150 4.09 14.69 -6.32
C ALA A 150 5.03 13.72 -5.57
N GLN A 151 5.94 13.07 -6.29
CA GLN A 151 6.95 12.19 -5.70
C GLN A 151 7.90 12.94 -4.75
N ARG A 152 8.31 14.16 -5.11
CA ARG A 152 9.10 15.03 -4.21
C ARG A 152 8.33 15.41 -2.95
N ILE A 153 7.08 15.86 -3.06
CA ILE A 153 6.26 16.21 -1.90
C ILE A 153 6.08 15.00 -0.97
N VAL A 154 5.82 13.82 -1.52
CA VAL A 154 5.74 12.57 -0.74
C VAL A 154 7.09 12.21 -0.11
N GLY A 155 8.20 12.47 -0.79
CA GLY A 155 9.55 12.30 -0.25
C GLY A 155 9.85 13.25 0.90
N ASP A 156 9.50 14.52 0.77
CA ASP A 156 9.73 15.55 1.77
C ASP A 156 8.86 15.31 3.02
N LEU A 157 7.61 14.87 2.85
CA LEU A 157 6.74 14.44 3.96
C LEU A 157 7.27 13.19 4.69
N LYS A 158 8.06 12.34 4.03
CA LYS A 158 8.76 11.21 4.67
C LYS A 158 10.02 11.64 5.40
N ASN A 159 10.59 12.80 5.05
CA ASN A 159 11.85 13.31 5.59
C ASN A 159 11.66 14.44 6.60
N THR A 160 10.44 14.96 6.79
CA THR A 160 10.11 15.84 7.92
C THR A 160 10.24 15.06 9.22
N PRO A 161 11.21 15.41 10.10
CA PRO A 161 11.29 14.81 11.42
C PRO A 161 10.07 15.24 12.24
N ASP A 162 9.52 14.32 13.03
CA ASP A 162 8.47 14.61 14.01
C ASP A 162 8.88 15.84 14.83
N VAL A 163 8.19 16.96 14.59
CA VAL A 163 8.25 18.11 15.48
C VAL A 163 7.39 17.75 16.69
N VAL A 164 8.10 17.54 17.79
CA VAL A 164 7.63 17.32 19.18
C VAL A 164 6.37 18.11 19.54
#